data_AF-A0A2E6F4B6-F1
#
_entry.id   AF-A0A2E6F4B6-F1
#
_cell.length_a   1.000
_cell.length_b   1.000
_cell.length_c   1.000
_cell.angle_alpha   90.00
_cell.angle_beta   90.00
_cell.angle_gamma   90.00
#
_symmetry.space_group_name_H-M   'P 1'
#
loop_
_entity.id
_entity.type
_entity.pdbx_description
1 polymer ?
#
loop_
_entity_poly.entity_id
_entity_poly.type
_entity_poly.pdbx_seq_one_letter_code
_entity_poly.pdbx_strand_id
1 'polypeptide(L)'
;MPYYKFNKRDLIYNRIKTFPKVEFTIARGPGDTTSKVYYNNRPQIDGKFDLGTPESGYINLYEYNVDKLSGSVYDPAKGTTEDGDLNPESATHNFGANNKIFPFIVKGSSMHSFSTVSSTGFHGIPYGDEITSSYSMTASVQRLYYRENDSRKHVFALKSYLDRAATTSRHFAFTGSGGTNEEVDNGWDKSTQEMSIIDVPSIFYGNSIKKGSINLKFHINGALIGELSDIKNNGELIQIGPTGSTGSGSVAGIVLYDAGLFLLTGSWEIDTVGRNYRSAGAGDLVPSKWVYFGYGIPTRAMEESDEGTLEGQPQVINKKLQYVDMKSDGLTDAQFSINFRGVNYIPTVTMFARAPKNRLNHSNNPTYIAHSSSWDDSKKVATITGSTIYREYDQQEINNVAYSAYNSITGSFKKTTFITEVKIYDEEMNCIGIAKLAKPVKKTPERDFTFKLKVDF
;
A
#
# COMPACT_ATOMS: atom_id res chain seq x y z
N MET A 1 14.50 -39.56 -5.60
CA MET A 1 13.66 -38.81 -6.55
C MET A 1 14.57 -38.01 -7.46
N PRO A 2 14.33 -37.93 -8.79
CA PRO A 2 15.22 -37.22 -9.70
C PRO A 2 15.00 -35.70 -9.64
N TYR A 3 16.10 -34.94 -9.58
CA TYR A 3 16.12 -33.48 -9.62
C TYR A 3 16.38 -32.99 -11.05
N TYR A 4 15.74 -31.89 -11.46
CA TYR A 4 15.95 -31.27 -12.77
C TYR A 4 16.20 -29.79 -12.57
N LYS A 5 17.30 -29.29 -13.15
CA LYS A 5 17.61 -27.87 -13.19
C LYS A 5 16.72 -27.17 -14.22
N PHE A 6 16.15 -26.03 -13.84
CA PHE A 6 15.43 -25.18 -14.78
C PHE A 6 16.38 -24.61 -15.84
N ASN A 7 15.98 -24.68 -17.11
CA ASN A 7 16.70 -24.01 -18.19
C ASN A 7 16.21 -22.57 -18.35
N LYS A 8 16.96 -21.74 -19.07
CA LYS A 8 16.59 -20.35 -19.37
C LYS A 8 15.21 -20.20 -20.05
N ARG A 9 14.73 -21.23 -20.75
CA ARG A 9 13.41 -21.26 -21.41
C ARG A 9 12.28 -21.78 -20.51
N ASP A 10 12.60 -22.29 -19.33
CA ASP A 10 11.62 -22.82 -18.37
C ASP A 10 11.16 -21.75 -17.36
N LEU A 11 11.93 -20.66 -17.23
CA LEU A 11 11.62 -19.52 -16.37
C LEU A 11 11.20 -18.34 -17.23
N ILE A 12 10.00 -17.83 -16.98
CA ILE A 12 9.51 -16.59 -17.57
C ILE A 12 9.28 -15.60 -16.45
N TYR A 13 10.05 -14.51 -16.47
CA TYR A 13 9.85 -13.35 -15.61
C TYR A 13 8.87 -12.41 -16.30
N ASN A 14 7.73 -12.16 -15.66
CA ASN A 14 6.71 -11.25 -16.16
C ASN A 14 6.28 -10.31 -15.04
N ARG A 15 5.57 -9.24 -15.41
CA ARG A 15 5.04 -8.23 -14.50
C ARG A 15 3.57 -8.05 -14.81
N ILE A 16 2.73 -8.30 -13.82
CA ILE A 16 1.30 -8.02 -13.93
C ILE A 16 1.10 -6.54 -13.62
N LYS A 17 0.42 -5.84 -14.52
CA LYS A 17 0.00 -4.45 -14.32
C LYS A 17 -1.43 -4.44 -13.81
N THR A 18 -1.62 -4.00 -12.56
CA THR A 18 -2.96 -3.86 -11.95
C THR A 18 -3.32 -2.38 -11.81
N PHE A 19 -4.64 -2.11 -11.78
CA PHE A 19 -5.18 -0.75 -11.70
C PHE A 19 -6.18 -0.63 -10.55
N PRO A 20 -5.73 -0.61 -9.28
CA PRO A 20 -6.63 -0.46 -8.14
C PRO A 20 -7.41 0.86 -8.26
N LYS A 21 -8.72 0.80 -8.00
CA LYS A 21 -9.56 2.01 -7.92
C LYS A 21 -9.35 2.65 -6.54
N VAL A 22 -9.14 3.96 -6.53
CA VAL A 22 -9.06 4.79 -5.33
C VAL A 22 -10.08 5.89 -5.43
N GLU A 23 -10.81 6.08 -4.34
CA GLU A 23 -11.82 7.12 -4.18
C GLU A 23 -11.63 7.79 -2.82
N PHE A 24 -11.42 9.10 -2.81
CA PHE A 24 -11.51 9.91 -1.60
C PHE A 24 -12.76 10.75 -1.64
N THR A 25 -13.54 10.71 -0.57
CA THR A 25 -14.70 11.59 -0.38
C THR A 25 -14.42 12.50 0.81
N ILE A 26 -14.55 13.79 0.63
CA ILE A 26 -14.35 14.80 1.67
C ILE A 26 -15.68 15.50 1.88
N ALA A 27 -16.23 15.37 3.08
CA ALA A 27 -17.51 15.96 3.44
C ALA A 27 -17.55 16.27 4.93
N ARG A 28 -18.34 17.27 5.29
CA ARG A 28 -18.70 17.55 6.68
C ARG A 28 -20.02 16.86 6.99
N GLY A 29 -20.07 16.06 8.06
CA GLY A 29 -21.30 15.43 8.52
C GLY A 29 -22.28 16.44 9.14
N PRO A 30 -23.60 16.17 9.13
CA PRO A 30 -24.57 16.97 9.87
C PRO A 30 -24.23 16.97 11.37
N GLY A 31 -23.99 18.15 11.94
CA GLY A 31 -23.65 18.31 13.37
C GLY A 31 -22.14 18.18 13.70
N ASP A 32 -21.30 17.77 12.76
CA ASP A 32 -19.84 17.84 12.92
C ASP A 32 -19.37 19.29 12.74
N THR A 33 -18.26 19.68 13.36
CA THR A 33 -17.58 20.98 13.11
C THR A 33 -16.50 20.88 12.04
N THR A 34 -15.88 19.70 11.91
CA THR A 34 -14.76 19.43 11.01
C THR A 34 -15.19 18.55 9.84
N SER A 35 -14.55 18.73 8.69
CA SER A 35 -14.69 17.80 7.57
C SER A 35 -13.98 16.49 7.87
N LYS A 36 -14.54 15.39 7.37
CA LYS A 36 -13.94 14.06 7.38
C LYS A 36 -13.54 13.68 5.97
N VAL A 37 -12.42 12.98 5.87
CA VAL A 37 -11.97 12.33 4.62
C VAL A 37 -12.39 10.87 4.71
N TYR A 38 -12.85 10.28 3.61
CA TYR A 38 -13.23 8.87 3.53
C TYR A 38 -12.46 8.22 2.40
N TYR A 39 -11.82 7.08 2.67
CA TYR A 39 -11.12 6.31 1.65
C TYR A 39 -11.97 5.12 1.21
N ASN A 40 -12.21 5.02 -0.09
CA ASN A 40 -13.08 4.02 -0.74
C ASN A 40 -14.46 3.91 -0.08
N ASN A 41 -15.02 5.05 0.34
CA ASN A 41 -16.31 5.17 1.03
C ASN A 41 -16.45 4.24 2.25
N ARG A 42 -15.31 3.92 2.90
CA ARG A 42 -15.31 3.17 4.15
C ARG A 42 -15.53 4.13 5.32
N PRO A 43 -16.50 3.85 6.21
CA PRO A 43 -16.68 4.65 7.42
C PRO A 43 -15.48 4.49 8.35
N GLN A 44 -15.37 5.40 9.32
CA GLN A 44 -14.43 5.24 10.43
C GLN A 44 -14.76 3.93 11.17
N ILE A 45 -13.73 3.14 11.45
CA ILE A 45 -13.83 1.95 12.30
C ILE A 45 -13.09 2.28 13.57
N ASP A 46 -13.84 2.51 14.64
CA ASP A 46 -13.28 2.78 15.96
C ASP A 46 -12.95 1.48 16.68
N GLY A 47 -11.76 1.44 17.29
CA GLY A 47 -11.35 0.39 18.19
C GLY A 47 -12.03 0.55 19.55
N LYS A 48 -12.02 -0.52 20.35
CA LYS A 48 -12.63 -0.53 21.69
C LYS A 48 -11.92 0.40 22.68
N PHE A 49 -10.64 0.69 22.46
CA PHE A 49 -9.76 1.41 23.38
C PHE A 49 -9.21 2.74 22.82
N ASP A 50 -9.70 3.18 21.66
CA ASP A 50 -9.50 4.52 21.06
C ASP A 50 -8.04 5.03 20.97
N LEU A 51 -7.08 4.09 20.97
CA LEU A 51 -5.66 4.38 20.80
C LEU A 51 -5.19 3.92 19.42
N GLY A 52 -4.58 4.86 18.67
CA GLY A 52 -3.88 4.59 17.41
C GLY A 52 -4.76 4.06 16.27
N THR A 53 -6.08 4.10 16.42
CA THR A 53 -7.03 3.87 15.33
C THR A 53 -6.92 5.02 14.34
N PRO A 54 -6.61 4.76 13.05
CA PRO A 54 -6.56 5.82 12.06
C PRO A 54 -7.95 6.45 11.91
N GLU A 55 -7.99 7.79 11.85
CA GLU A 55 -9.22 8.50 11.50
C GLU A 55 -9.75 8.02 10.13
N SER A 56 -11.03 8.24 9.85
CA SER A 56 -11.58 7.93 8.52
C SER A 56 -10.74 8.58 7.41
N GLY A 57 -10.48 7.83 6.33
CA GLY A 57 -9.67 8.32 5.22
C GLY A 57 -8.16 8.18 5.40
N TYR A 58 -7.69 7.81 6.59
CA TYR A 58 -6.29 7.52 6.86
C TYR A 58 -6.01 6.01 6.77
N ILE A 59 -4.81 5.67 6.34
CA ILE A 59 -4.28 4.29 6.39
C ILE A 59 -3.19 4.25 7.44
N ASN A 60 -3.24 3.28 8.34
CA ASN A 60 -2.14 3.02 9.25
C ASN A 60 -0.96 2.38 8.50
N LEU A 61 0.23 2.92 8.67
CA LEU A 61 1.44 2.45 7.98
C LEU A 61 2.13 1.29 8.70
N TYR A 62 2.07 1.27 10.04
CA TYR A 62 2.92 0.39 10.85
C TYR A 62 2.14 -0.42 11.89
N GLU A 63 0.83 -0.23 11.99
CA GLU A 63 -0.08 -0.89 12.95
C GLU A 63 0.37 -0.82 14.42
N TYR A 64 1.36 0.03 14.72
CA TYR A 64 1.78 0.29 16.08
C TYR A 64 0.71 1.11 16.81
N ASN A 65 0.55 0.81 18.10
CA ASN A 65 -0.37 1.49 19.01
C ASN A 65 -1.86 1.38 18.66
N VAL A 66 -2.27 0.44 17.81
CA VAL A 66 -3.68 0.22 17.46
C VAL A 66 -4.40 -0.52 18.59
N ASP A 67 -5.54 0.03 19.00
CA ASP A 67 -6.50 -0.54 19.95
C ASP A 67 -5.85 -1.08 21.25
N LYS A 68 -4.85 -0.34 21.74
CA LYS A 68 -4.04 -0.77 22.87
C LYS A 68 -4.76 -0.49 24.20
N LEU A 69 -4.88 -1.51 25.05
CA LEU A 69 -5.48 -1.38 26.38
C LEU A 69 -4.65 -0.46 27.29
N SER A 70 -5.33 0.41 28.05
CA SER A 70 -4.72 1.24 29.10
C SER A 70 -3.85 0.44 30.07
N GLY A 71 -2.60 0.87 30.26
CA GLY A 71 -1.64 0.22 31.17
C GLY A 71 -0.72 -0.83 30.54
N SER A 72 -0.79 -1.03 29.22
CA SER A 72 0.14 -1.90 28.51
C SER A 72 1.53 -1.26 28.39
N VAL A 73 2.50 -1.81 29.14
CA VAL A 73 3.88 -1.32 29.19
C VAL A 73 4.65 -1.81 27.95
N TYR A 74 5.36 -0.91 27.27
CA TYR A 74 6.50 -1.29 26.43
C TYR A 74 7.74 -1.17 27.32
N ASP A 75 8.29 -2.31 27.75
CA ASP A 75 9.50 -2.36 28.56
C ASP A 75 10.66 -2.88 27.69
N PRO A 76 11.54 -1.99 27.18
CA PRO A 76 12.74 -2.43 26.46
C PRO A 76 13.83 -2.98 27.41
N ALA A 77 13.66 -2.87 28.73
CA ALA A 77 14.63 -3.24 29.75
C ALA A 77 14.30 -4.53 30.53
N LYS A 78 13.08 -5.07 30.42
CA LYS A 78 12.75 -6.42 30.94
C LYS A 78 13.23 -7.52 29.99
N GLY A 79 14.54 -7.71 29.98
CA GLY A 79 15.03 -9.08 30.09
C GLY A 79 14.42 -9.69 31.35
N THR A 80 13.90 -10.91 31.22
CA THR A 80 13.40 -11.71 32.33
C THR A 80 14.45 -11.77 33.43
N THR A 81 14.34 -10.94 34.47
CA THR A 81 14.93 -11.27 35.75
C THR A 81 13.97 -12.25 36.40
N GLU A 82 14.30 -13.53 36.26
CA GLU A 82 13.94 -14.55 37.25
C GLU A 82 14.48 -14.06 38.59
N ASP A 83 13.73 -13.23 39.30
CA ASP A 83 13.71 -13.17 40.76
C ASP A 83 12.58 -12.24 41.19
N GLY A 84 11.62 -12.86 41.87
CA GLY A 84 10.45 -12.20 42.40
C GLY A 84 10.80 -11.41 43.65
N ASP A 85 11.08 -10.11 43.48
CA ASP A 85 10.97 -9.12 44.56
C ASP A 85 10.42 -7.80 43.99
N LEU A 86 9.09 -7.70 44.01
CA LEU A 86 8.39 -6.43 43.83
C LEU A 86 8.16 -5.81 45.22
N ASN A 87 9.07 -4.92 45.64
CA ASN A 87 8.73 -3.90 46.63
C ASN A 87 7.98 -2.77 45.90
N PRO A 88 6.68 -2.54 46.19
CA PRO A 88 5.87 -1.60 45.40
C PRO A 88 6.03 -0.13 45.83
N GLU A 89 6.90 0.20 46.79
CA GLU A 89 6.90 1.52 47.45
C GLU A 89 8.09 2.45 47.15
N SER A 90 8.99 2.12 46.23
CA SER A 90 10.09 3.06 45.86
C SER A 90 10.37 3.26 44.37
N ALA A 91 9.54 2.70 43.48
CA ALA A 91 9.58 3.08 42.06
C ALA A 91 8.60 4.24 41.81
N THR A 92 8.99 5.47 42.16
CA THR A 92 8.34 6.70 41.68
C THR A 92 8.66 6.96 40.20
N HIS A 93 8.75 5.92 39.38
CA HIS A 93 8.39 6.07 37.98
C HIS A 93 6.90 5.74 37.89
N ASN A 94 6.08 6.80 38.02
CA ASN A 94 4.70 6.78 37.55
C ASN A 94 4.71 6.42 36.05
N PHE A 95 4.80 5.14 35.71
CA PHE A 95 4.49 4.63 34.38
C PHE A 95 2.96 4.55 34.24
N GLY A 96 2.32 5.69 34.49
CA GLY A 96 0.91 5.91 34.27
C GLY A 96 0.67 6.28 32.82
N ALA A 97 -0.28 5.57 32.22
CA ALA A 97 -0.95 5.85 30.94
C ALA A 97 -0.18 5.53 29.64
N ASN A 98 -0.77 4.65 28.83
CA ASN A 98 -0.83 4.66 27.36
C ASN A 98 0.34 5.27 26.56
N ASN A 99 1.58 4.95 26.88
CA ASN A 99 2.68 5.41 26.07
C ASN A 99 2.61 4.73 24.69
N LYS A 100 2.33 5.55 23.68
CA LYS A 100 2.50 5.20 22.28
C LYS A 100 3.93 4.72 22.10
N ILE A 101 4.16 3.60 21.41
CA ILE A 101 5.47 3.26 20.87
C ILE A 101 5.90 4.43 19.97
N PHE A 102 7.01 5.07 20.30
CA PHE A 102 7.63 6.16 19.55
C PHE A 102 9.13 5.90 19.40
N PRO A 103 9.76 6.41 18.34
CA PRO A 103 11.21 6.38 18.22
C PRO A 103 11.83 7.36 19.22
N PHE A 104 12.90 6.91 19.87
CA PHE A 104 13.72 7.75 20.72
C PHE A 104 15.20 7.47 20.45
N ILE A 105 16.03 8.47 20.71
CA ILE A 105 17.49 8.39 20.70
C ILE A 105 17.96 9.09 21.97
N VAL A 106 18.84 8.46 22.73
CA VAL A 106 19.46 9.11 23.90
C VAL A 106 20.59 10.01 23.40
N LYS A 107 20.62 11.27 23.84
CA LYS A 107 21.65 12.22 23.44
C LYS A 107 23.02 11.77 23.96
N GLY A 108 23.88 11.34 23.04
CA GLY A 108 25.29 11.01 23.29
C GLY A 108 26.27 11.97 22.60
N SER A 109 27.56 11.65 22.68
CA SER A 109 28.64 12.42 22.01
C SER A 109 28.58 12.32 20.48
N SER A 110 27.86 11.35 19.94
CA SER A 110 27.79 11.04 18.51
C SER A 110 26.94 12.00 17.65
N MET A 111 26.43 13.10 18.23
CA MET A 111 25.62 14.13 17.55
C MET A 111 24.43 13.59 16.72
N HIS A 112 23.89 12.43 17.09
CA HIS A 112 22.73 11.87 16.42
C HIS A 112 21.43 12.54 16.90
N SER A 113 20.64 13.03 15.96
CA SER A 113 19.31 13.58 16.20
C SER A 113 18.36 13.24 15.05
N PHE A 114 17.05 13.34 15.29
CA PHE A 114 16.06 13.23 14.23
C PHE A 114 16.07 14.49 13.36
N SER A 115 15.70 14.37 12.08
CA SER A 115 15.63 15.50 11.13
C SER A 115 14.61 16.58 11.52
N THR A 116 13.69 16.25 12.43
CA THR A 116 12.70 17.17 13.01
C THR A 116 13.24 18.01 14.15
N VAL A 117 14.42 17.68 14.70
CA VAL A 117 15.06 18.41 15.78
C VAL A 117 15.98 19.47 15.19
N SER A 118 15.70 20.74 15.46
CA SER A 118 16.55 21.85 15.02
C SER A 118 17.92 21.80 15.71
N SER A 119 18.94 22.41 15.09
CA SER A 119 20.28 22.50 15.69
C SER A 119 20.26 23.19 17.05
N THR A 120 19.43 24.23 17.21
CA THR A 120 19.23 24.92 18.48
C THR A 120 18.56 24.01 19.51
N GLY A 121 17.51 23.28 19.12
CA GLY A 121 16.84 22.32 19.98
C GLY A 121 17.76 21.17 20.40
N PHE A 122 18.62 20.68 19.50
CA PHE A 122 19.60 19.66 19.84
C PHE A 122 20.62 20.14 20.88
N HIS A 123 21.10 21.38 20.77
CA HIS A 123 22.04 21.95 21.75
C HIS A 123 21.41 22.18 23.12
N GLY A 124 20.11 22.50 23.18
CA GLY A 124 19.37 22.72 24.43
C GLY A 124 19.14 21.46 25.27
N ILE A 125 19.25 20.26 24.70
CA ILE A 125 19.01 18.99 25.39
C ILE A 125 20.29 18.54 26.14
N PRO A 126 20.25 18.19 27.44
CA PRO A 126 21.40 17.62 28.16
C PRO A 126 21.89 16.27 27.60
N TYR A 127 23.16 15.93 27.84
CA TYR A 127 23.66 14.57 27.55
C TYR A 127 23.02 13.56 28.49
N GLY A 128 22.57 12.43 27.94
CA GLY A 128 21.84 11.39 28.67
C GLY A 128 20.31 11.49 28.57
N ASP A 129 19.78 12.60 28.06
CA ASP A 129 18.33 12.78 27.90
C ASP A 129 17.80 12.16 26.60
N GLU A 130 16.54 11.74 26.63
CA GLU A 130 15.85 11.16 25.48
C GLU A 130 15.38 12.24 24.51
N ILE A 131 15.89 12.16 23.29
CA ILE A 131 15.33 12.85 22.13
C ILE A 131 14.24 11.95 21.57
N THR A 132 13.00 12.41 21.55
CA THR A 132 11.87 11.66 20.98
C THR A 132 11.47 12.26 19.63
N SER A 133 10.95 11.41 18.74
CA SER A 133 10.28 11.86 17.52
C SER A 133 8.94 11.16 17.39
N SER A 134 8.07 11.71 16.55
CA SER A 134 6.80 11.07 16.19
C SER A 134 6.93 10.58 14.75
N TYR A 135 6.69 9.28 14.51
CA TYR A 135 6.44 8.81 13.15
C TYR A 135 5.01 9.22 12.76
N SER A 136 4.82 9.58 11.49
CA SER A 136 3.48 9.58 10.93
C SER A 136 2.99 8.11 10.94
N MET A 137 2.18 7.76 11.93
CA MET A 137 1.60 6.42 12.05
C MET A 137 0.51 6.20 11.01
N THR A 138 0.08 7.28 10.35
CA THR A 138 -0.99 7.30 9.37
C THR A 138 -0.57 8.07 8.12
N ALA A 139 -1.12 7.65 6.98
CA ALA A 139 -1.05 8.36 5.72
C ALA A 139 -2.46 8.73 5.25
N SER A 140 -2.65 9.96 4.78
CA SER A 140 -3.89 10.45 4.18
C SER A 140 -3.57 11.49 3.12
N VAL A 141 -4.57 11.84 2.32
CA VAL A 141 -4.48 12.96 1.37
C VAL A 141 -4.29 14.27 2.14
N GLN A 142 -3.49 15.16 1.59
CA GLN A 142 -3.17 16.46 2.19
C GLN A 142 -3.49 17.57 1.22
N ARG A 143 -3.84 18.73 1.77
CA ARG A 143 -4.05 19.95 1.00
C ARG A 143 -3.09 21.02 1.48
N LEU A 144 -2.47 21.71 0.55
CA LEU A 144 -1.75 22.95 0.77
C LEU A 144 -2.47 24.03 -0.04
N TYR A 145 -2.81 25.13 0.62
CA TYR A 145 -3.48 26.25 -0.01
C TYR A 145 -2.61 27.48 0.16
N TYR A 146 -2.46 28.24 -0.92
CA TYR A 146 -1.67 29.45 -0.93
C TYR A 146 -2.50 30.59 -1.51
N ARG A 147 -2.67 31.64 -0.71
CA ARG A 147 -3.22 32.93 -1.15
C ARG A 147 -2.21 33.63 -2.03
N GLU A 148 -2.68 34.60 -2.79
CA GLU A 148 -1.84 35.41 -3.65
C GLU A 148 -0.64 35.98 -2.89
N ASN A 149 0.57 35.85 -3.45
CA ASN A 149 1.84 36.29 -2.87
C ASN A 149 2.28 35.62 -1.55
N ASP A 150 1.61 34.55 -1.10
CA ASP A 150 2.06 33.79 0.08
C ASP A 150 3.45 33.16 -0.11
N SER A 151 4.17 32.92 0.99
CA SER A 151 5.45 32.18 0.97
C SER A 151 5.23 30.70 0.65
N ARG A 152 5.86 30.21 -0.43
CA ARG A 152 5.50 28.93 -1.08
C ARG A 152 6.70 28.01 -1.34
N LYS A 153 7.44 27.65 -0.29
CA LYS A 153 8.64 26.80 -0.42
C LYS A 153 8.39 25.50 -1.21
N HIS A 154 7.24 24.85 -0.99
CA HIS A 154 6.85 23.62 -1.70
C HIS A 154 6.61 23.85 -3.20
N VAL A 155 6.00 24.97 -3.59
CA VAL A 155 5.77 25.30 -5.01
C VAL A 155 7.10 25.56 -5.72
N PHE A 156 8.02 26.29 -5.08
CA PHE A 156 9.35 26.53 -5.64
C PHE A 156 10.17 25.24 -5.80
N ALA A 157 10.04 24.29 -4.87
CA ALA A 157 10.69 22.98 -5.00
C ALA A 157 10.21 22.18 -6.22
N LEU A 158 8.98 22.41 -6.68
CA LEU A 158 8.41 21.75 -7.85
C LEU A 158 8.82 22.39 -9.18
N LYS A 159 9.48 23.56 -9.18
CA LYS A 159 9.80 24.32 -10.40
C LYS A 159 10.51 23.48 -11.46
N SER A 160 11.61 22.82 -11.12
CA SER A 160 12.38 21.99 -12.07
C SER A 160 11.57 20.82 -12.62
N TYR A 161 10.66 20.27 -11.81
CA TYR A 161 9.80 19.17 -12.23
C TYR A 161 8.70 19.65 -13.18
N LEU A 162 8.09 20.79 -12.87
CA LEU A 162 7.05 21.45 -13.66
C LEU A 162 7.59 21.90 -15.02
N ASP A 163 8.77 22.53 -15.05
CA ASP A 163 9.42 22.96 -16.29
C ASP A 163 9.78 21.78 -17.20
N ARG A 164 10.16 20.63 -16.62
CA ARG A 164 10.32 19.39 -17.39
C ARG A 164 8.99 18.87 -17.92
N ALA A 165 7.92 18.92 -17.13
CA ALA A 165 6.59 18.49 -17.55
C ALA A 165 5.96 19.42 -18.61
N ALA A 166 6.45 20.67 -18.72
CA ALA A 166 6.03 21.65 -19.72
C ALA A 166 6.19 21.18 -21.17
N THR A 167 7.05 20.19 -21.44
CA THR A 167 7.15 19.57 -22.78
C THR A 167 5.87 18.84 -23.19
N THR A 168 5.04 18.44 -22.23
CA THR A 168 3.79 17.71 -22.48
C THR A 168 2.62 18.66 -22.69
N SER A 169 2.56 19.74 -21.91
CA SER A 169 1.57 20.80 -22.04
C SER A 169 2.10 22.11 -21.49
N ARG A 170 1.71 23.23 -22.12
CA ARG A 170 2.05 24.58 -21.66
C ARG A 170 1.63 24.83 -20.21
N HIS A 171 0.52 24.24 -19.74
CA HIS A 171 -0.04 24.52 -18.41
C HIS A 171 0.83 24.00 -17.25
N PHE A 172 1.82 23.14 -17.54
CA PHE A 172 2.84 22.74 -16.58
C PHE A 172 3.93 23.80 -16.39
N ALA A 173 4.15 24.69 -17.35
CA ALA A 173 5.19 25.72 -17.24
C ALA A 173 5.00 26.57 -15.99
N PHE A 174 6.08 26.82 -15.24
CA PHE A 174 6.00 27.56 -13.98
C PHE A 174 5.51 29.00 -14.19
N THR A 175 6.00 29.65 -15.25
CA THR A 175 5.51 30.92 -15.77
C THR A 175 5.05 30.74 -17.22
N GLY A 176 3.88 31.26 -17.56
CA GLY A 176 3.40 31.35 -18.94
C GLY A 176 3.13 32.81 -19.28
N SER A 177 3.73 33.31 -20.36
CA SER A 177 3.36 34.60 -20.92
C SER A 177 1.95 34.50 -21.50
N GLY A 178 1.09 35.45 -21.11
CA GLY A 178 -0.17 35.67 -21.81
C GLY A 178 0.10 35.94 -23.30
N GLY A 179 -0.83 35.54 -24.17
CA GLY A 179 -0.79 36.01 -25.55
C GLY A 179 -0.88 37.54 -25.59
N THR A 180 -0.45 38.16 -26.70
CA THR A 180 -0.47 39.62 -26.90
C THR A 180 -1.87 40.26 -26.93
N ASN A 181 -2.92 39.48 -26.68
CA ASN A 181 -4.31 39.95 -26.65
C ASN A 181 -4.76 39.99 -25.19
N GLU A 182 -4.82 41.20 -24.63
CA GLU A 182 -5.16 41.51 -23.23
C GLU A 182 -6.53 40.97 -22.76
N GLU A 183 -7.36 40.43 -23.65
CA GLU A 183 -8.70 39.92 -23.31
C GLU A 183 -8.82 38.38 -23.17
N VAL A 184 -7.82 37.56 -23.56
CA VAL A 184 -8.04 36.09 -23.68
C VAL A 184 -6.98 35.20 -23.01
N ASP A 185 -5.77 35.68 -22.74
CA ASP A 185 -4.75 34.88 -22.05
C ASP A 185 -4.07 35.75 -20.98
N ASN A 186 -4.67 35.84 -19.79
CA ASN A 186 -3.90 36.29 -18.62
C ASN A 186 -2.79 35.27 -18.40
N GLY A 187 -1.54 35.69 -18.62
CA GLY A 187 -0.38 34.87 -18.30
C GLY A 187 -0.48 34.34 -16.87
N TRP A 188 0.12 33.16 -16.61
CA TRP A 188 0.14 32.59 -15.27
C TRP A 188 1.53 32.66 -14.69
N ASP A 189 1.61 32.98 -13.40
CA ASP A 189 2.82 32.87 -12.63
C ASP A 189 2.53 32.06 -11.36
N LYS A 190 3.06 30.83 -11.28
CA LYS A 190 2.87 29.95 -10.12
C LYS A 190 3.56 30.46 -8.86
N SER A 191 4.46 31.45 -8.95
CA SER A 191 5.06 32.06 -7.77
C SER A 191 4.11 32.99 -7.02
N THR A 192 3.19 33.67 -7.71
CA THR A 192 2.33 34.70 -7.13
C THR A 192 0.85 34.29 -7.11
N GLN A 193 0.35 33.61 -8.13
CA GLN A 193 -1.09 33.35 -8.30
C GLN A 193 -1.69 32.47 -7.19
N GLU A 194 -2.93 32.70 -6.79
CA GLU A 194 -3.64 31.82 -5.85
C GLU A 194 -3.73 30.37 -6.37
N MET A 195 -3.41 29.39 -5.51
CA MET A 195 -3.44 27.99 -5.91
C MET A 195 -3.65 27.03 -4.74
N SER A 196 -4.12 25.83 -5.06
CA SER A 196 -4.15 24.71 -4.13
C SER A 196 -3.41 23.51 -4.68
N ILE A 197 -2.64 22.86 -3.80
CA ILE A 197 -1.97 21.59 -4.06
C ILE A 197 -2.67 20.53 -3.24
N ILE A 198 -3.04 19.44 -3.88
CA ILE A 198 -3.47 18.22 -3.20
C ILE A 198 -2.38 17.18 -3.38
N ASP A 199 -1.87 16.68 -2.27
CA ASP A 199 -0.87 15.63 -2.22
C ASP A 199 -1.52 14.31 -1.83
N VAL A 200 -1.45 13.34 -2.73
CA VAL A 200 -1.88 11.97 -2.49
C VAL A 200 -0.62 11.13 -2.25
N PRO A 201 -0.45 10.48 -1.09
CA PRO A 201 0.69 9.62 -0.85
C PRO A 201 0.76 8.39 -1.78
N SER A 202 1.97 7.92 -2.08
CA SER A 202 2.21 6.78 -2.99
C SER A 202 1.59 5.46 -2.54
N ILE A 203 1.35 5.27 -1.24
CA ILE A 203 0.66 4.08 -0.74
C ILE A 203 -0.74 3.88 -1.36
N PHE A 204 -1.39 4.96 -1.80
CA PHE A 204 -2.72 4.89 -2.40
C PHE A 204 -2.68 4.52 -3.89
N TYR A 205 -1.72 5.04 -4.66
CA TYR A 205 -1.66 4.80 -6.11
C TYR A 205 -0.59 3.80 -6.57
N GLY A 206 0.33 3.41 -5.69
CA GLY A 206 1.43 2.51 -6.02
C GLY A 206 2.58 3.21 -6.72
N ASN A 207 2.87 2.77 -7.95
CA ASN A 207 3.98 3.31 -8.74
C ASN A 207 3.67 4.64 -9.43
N SER A 208 2.43 4.82 -9.91
CA SER A 208 1.99 6.04 -10.61
C SER A 208 0.46 6.06 -10.72
N ILE A 209 -0.15 7.23 -10.88
CA ILE A 209 -1.57 7.32 -11.22
C ILE A 209 -1.77 6.99 -12.72
N LYS A 210 -2.80 6.20 -13.05
CA LYS A 210 -3.14 5.88 -14.44
C LYS A 210 -3.62 7.15 -15.16
N LYS A 211 -2.94 7.51 -16.25
CA LYS A 211 -3.34 8.61 -17.15
C LYS A 211 -4.79 8.46 -17.63
N GLY A 212 -5.53 9.57 -17.65
CA GLY A 212 -6.94 9.62 -18.02
C GLY A 212 -7.93 8.98 -17.06
N SER A 213 -7.47 8.46 -15.92
CA SER A 213 -8.37 7.84 -14.94
C SER A 213 -8.88 8.81 -13.88
N ILE A 214 -8.41 10.05 -13.93
CA ILE A 214 -8.66 11.06 -12.91
C ILE A 214 -10.01 11.73 -13.14
N ASN A 215 -10.77 11.83 -12.06
CA ASN A 215 -12.04 12.52 -12.03
C ASN A 215 -12.21 13.20 -10.67
N LEU A 216 -12.36 14.53 -10.69
CA LEU A 216 -12.62 15.34 -9.50
C LEU A 216 -14.05 15.87 -9.59
N LYS A 217 -14.85 15.66 -8.55
CA LYS A 217 -16.23 16.15 -8.48
C LYS A 217 -16.42 17.09 -7.32
N PHE A 218 -17.07 18.21 -7.60
CA PHE A 218 -17.45 19.20 -6.62
C PHE A 218 -18.98 19.23 -6.54
N HIS A 219 -19.50 18.82 -5.38
CA HIS A 219 -20.92 18.89 -5.07
C HIS A 219 -21.17 19.95 -4.01
N ILE A 220 -22.30 20.64 -4.16
CA ILE A 220 -22.84 21.57 -3.17
C ILE A 220 -24.31 21.23 -2.98
N ASN A 221 -24.78 21.07 -1.75
CA ASN A 221 -26.15 20.64 -1.43
C ASN A 221 -26.58 19.36 -2.17
N GLY A 222 -25.63 18.47 -2.46
CA GLY A 222 -25.84 17.25 -3.25
C GLY A 222 -25.93 17.46 -4.77
N ALA A 223 -25.95 18.70 -5.27
CA ALA A 223 -25.91 19.00 -6.70
C ALA A 223 -24.46 19.07 -7.21
N LEU A 224 -24.19 18.47 -8.38
CA LEU A 224 -22.88 18.57 -9.03
C LEU A 224 -22.71 19.98 -9.63
N ILE A 225 -21.80 20.77 -9.07
CA ILE A 225 -21.51 22.13 -9.55
C ILE A 225 -20.28 22.17 -10.47
N GLY A 226 -19.38 21.20 -10.36
CA GLY A 226 -18.18 21.14 -11.19
C GLY A 226 -17.60 19.73 -11.26
N GLU A 227 -17.11 19.36 -12.44
CA GLU A 227 -16.40 18.10 -12.69
C GLU A 227 -15.14 18.35 -13.52
N LEU A 228 -13.97 17.96 -13.00
CA LEU A 228 -12.71 17.94 -13.75
C LEU A 228 -12.36 16.52 -14.17
N SER A 229 -11.91 16.37 -15.40
CA SER A 229 -11.33 15.13 -15.88
C SER A 229 -10.17 15.37 -16.85
N ASP A 230 -9.24 14.44 -16.82
CA ASP A 230 -8.10 14.40 -17.75
C ASP A 230 -8.50 13.63 -19.02
N ILE A 231 -9.21 14.30 -19.92
CA ILE A 231 -9.65 13.68 -21.19
C ILE A 231 -8.48 13.46 -22.14
N LYS A 232 -7.46 14.33 -22.10
CA LYS A 232 -6.33 14.32 -23.04
C LYS A 232 -5.22 13.33 -22.66
N ASN A 233 -5.26 12.73 -21.47
CA ASN A 233 -4.22 11.85 -20.93
C ASN A 233 -2.83 12.52 -20.82
N ASN A 234 -2.81 13.85 -20.75
CA ASN A 234 -1.60 14.67 -20.72
C ASN A 234 -1.39 15.34 -19.35
N GLY A 235 -2.32 15.11 -18.41
CA GLY A 235 -2.28 15.63 -17.05
C GLY A 235 -2.94 16.99 -16.89
N GLU A 236 -3.56 17.53 -17.94
CA GLU A 236 -4.46 18.68 -17.83
C GLU A 236 -5.81 18.25 -17.25
N LEU A 237 -6.24 18.93 -16.19
CA LEU A 237 -7.58 18.76 -15.63
C LEU A 237 -8.52 19.74 -16.30
N ILE A 238 -9.36 19.22 -17.19
CA ILE A 238 -10.32 20.00 -17.96
C ILE A 238 -11.68 19.94 -17.27
N GLN A 239 -12.37 21.07 -17.17
CA GLN A 239 -13.74 21.09 -16.68
C GLN A 239 -14.69 20.55 -17.76
N ILE A 240 -15.38 19.46 -17.43
CA ILE A 240 -16.25 18.73 -18.36
C ILE A 240 -17.72 18.84 -18.00
N GLY A 241 -18.02 19.12 -16.73
CA GLY A 241 -19.39 19.14 -16.22
C GLY A 241 -19.58 20.18 -15.13
N PRO A 242 -20.82 20.61 -14.88
CA PRO A 242 -22.01 20.37 -15.70
C PRO A 242 -21.94 21.12 -17.05
N THR A 243 -22.55 20.56 -18.10
CA THR A 243 -22.51 21.14 -19.46
C THR A 243 -23.04 22.57 -19.47
N GLY A 244 -22.27 23.51 -20.03
CA GLY A 244 -22.65 24.93 -20.06
C GLY A 244 -22.29 25.73 -18.80
N SER A 245 -21.61 25.12 -17.83
CA SER A 245 -21.03 25.85 -16.69
C SER A 245 -19.91 26.81 -17.12
N THR A 246 -19.73 27.90 -16.37
CA THR A 246 -18.63 28.84 -16.53
C THR A 246 -17.28 28.09 -16.48
N GLY A 247 -16.44 28.29 -17.49
CA GLY A 247 -15.14 27.62 -17.60
C GLY A 247 -15.20 26.17 -18.12
N SER A 248 -16.34 25.70 -18.63
CA SER A 248 -16.43 24.42 -19.33
C SER A 248 -15.48 24.37 -20.53
N GLY A 249 -14.68 23.31 -20.64
CA GLY A 249 -13.64 23.16 -21.66
C GLY A 249 -12.28 23.80 -21.29
N SER A 250 -12.22 24.61 -20.23
CA SER A 250 -10.99 25.23 -19.74
C SER A 250 -10.20 24.31 -18.80
N VAL A 251 -8.89 24.51 -18.75
CA VAL A 251 -7.98 23.78 -17.87
C VAL A 251 -7.97 24.43 -16.48
N ALA A 252 -8.45 23.71 -15.47
CA ALA A 252 -8.55 24.20 -14.08
C ALA A 252 -7.34 23.81 -13.22
N GLY A 253 -6.50 22.93 -13.72
CA GLY A 253 -5.33 22.46 -12.99
C GLY A 253 -4.54 21.42 -13.76
N ILE A 254 -3.49 20.93 -13.12
CA ILE A 254 -2.58 19.92 -13.67
C ILE A 254 -2.34 18.81 -12.65
N VAL A 255 -1.98 17.63 -13.13
CA VAL A 255 -1.62 16.49 -12.29
C VAL A 255 -0.27 15.92 -12.70
N LEU A 256 0.56 15.66 -11.70
CA LEU A 256 1.83 14.96 -11.83
C LEU A 256 1.61 13.49 -11.42
N TYR A 257 1.34 12.63 -12.41
CA TYR A 257 0.96 11.23 -12.16
C TYR A 257 1.96 10.42 -11.33
N ASP A 258 3.25 10.69 -11.50
CA ASP A 258 4.33 9.96 -10.82
C ASP A 258 4.55 10.45 -9.39
N ALA A 259 4.11 11.68 -9.08
CA ALA A 259 4.26 12.29 -7.75
C ALA A 259 2.97 12.19 -6.92
N GLY A 260 1.80 12.01 -7.55
CA GLY A 260 0.52 12.06 -6.86
C GLY A 260 0.06 13.47 -6.49
N LEU A 261 0.62 14.49 -7.16
CA LEU A 261 0.35 15.90 -6.89
C LEU A 261 -0.66 16.47 -7.88
N PHE A 262 -1.71 17.09 -7.35
CA PHE A 262 -2.70 17.83 -8.12
C PHE A 262 -2.50 19.31 -7.82
N LEU A 263 -2.29 20.14 -8.84
CA LEU A 263 -2.15 21.58 -8.70
C LEU A 263 -3.35 22.24 -9.36
N LEU A 264 -4.20 22.87 -8.56
CA LEU A 264 -5.44 23.52 -8.99
C LEU A 264 -5.25 25.03 -8.98
N THR A 265 -5.51 25.65 -10.12
CA THR A 265 -5.33 27.10 -10.37
C THR A 265 -6.57 27.74 -11.00
N GLY A 266 -7.64 26.99 -11.24
CA GLY A 266 -8.88 27.50 -11.82
C GLY A 266 -9.50 28.57 -10.93
N SER A 267 -9.47 29.82 -11.40
CA SER A 267 -9.84 31.04 -10.66
C SER A 267 -11.23 31.56 -10.99
N TRP A 268 -11.93 30.95 -11.96
CA TRP A 268 -13.30 31.30 -12.31
C TRP A 268 -14.30 30.75 -11.32
N GLU A 269 -15.46 31.40 -11.25
CA GLU A 269 -16.55 31.08 -10.33
C GLU A 269 -17.36 29.90 -10.88
N ILE A 270 -17.52 28.86 -10.05
CA ILE A 270 -18.30 27.65 -10.32
C ILE A 270 -19.70 27.78 -9.71
N ASP A 271 -19.80 28.50 -8.58
CA ASP A 271 -21.06 28.83 -7.91
C ASP A 271 -21.02 30.31 -7.50
N THR A 272 -22.17 30.98 -7.58
CA THR A 272 -22.34 32.40 -7.26
C THR A 272 -22.48 32.65 -5.76
N VAL A 273 -22.79 31.62 -4.96
CA VAL A 273 -22.96 31.76 -3.52
C VAL A 273 -21.60 31.84 -2.82
N GLY A 274 -21.35 32.95 -2.11
CA GLY A 274 -20.15 33.14 -1.31
C GLY A 274 -20.12 32.23 -0.08
N ARG A 275 -18.99 31.57 0.17
CA ARG A 275 -18.75 30.70 1.34
C ARG A 275 -17.38 30.98 1.95
N ASN A 276 -17.20 30.56 3.19
CA ASN A 276 -15.93 30.75 3.89
C ASN A 276 -14.93 29.63 3.57
N TYR A 277 -14.21 29.78 2.45
CA TYR A 277 -13.12 28.86 2.06
C TYR A 277 -11.74 29.29 2.58
N ARG A 278 -11.64 30.51 3.11
CA ARG A 278 -10.37 31.15 3.48
C ARG A 278 -10.12 31.17 4.98
N SER A 279 -11.08 30.70 5.78
CA SER A 279 -11.07 30.70 7.25
C SER A 279 -10.79 32.08 7.85
N ALA A 280 -11.03 33.16 7.10
CA ALA A 280 -11.09 34.50 7.64
C ALA A 280 -12.50 34.70 8.23
N GLY A 281 -12.67 35.58 9.22
CA GLY A 281 -13.94 35.77 9.94
C GLY A 281 -15.15 36.08 9.04
N ALA A 282 -16.32 36.29 9.65
CA ALA A 282 -17.65 36.31 9.03
C ALA A 282 -17.93 37.30 7.85
N GLY A 283 -16.92 37.89 7.21
CA GLY A 283 -17.04 38.79 6.05
C GLY A 283 -16.23 38.42 4.79
N ASP A 284 -15.39 37.37 4.79
CA ASP A 284 -14.59 36.95 3.60
C ASP A 284 -15.25 35.77 2.86
N LEU A 285 -16.55 35.93 2.55
CA LEU A 285 -17.30 34.95 1.78
C LEU A 285 -16.91 35.06 0.31
N VAL A 286 -16.28 34.02 -0.22
CA VAL A 286 -15.83 33.96 -1.61
C VAL A 286 -16.62 32.92 -2.39
N PRO A 287 -16.95 33.18 -3.67
CA PRO A 287 -17.63 32.20 -4.51
C PRO A 287 -16.76 30.95 -4.68
N SER A 288 -17.41 29.81 -4.95
CA SER A 288 -16.72 28.53 -5.10
C SER A 288 -15.89 28.53 -6.38
N LYS A 289 -14.61 28.16 -6.25
CA LYS A 289 -13.60 28.10 -7.34
C LYS A 289 -12.81 26.81 -7.23
N TRP A 290 -12.12 26.40 -8.30
CA TRP A 290 -11.29 25.19 -8.28
C TRP A 290 -10.10 25.28 -7.32
N VAL A 291 -9.58 26.49 -7.07
CA VAL A 291 -8.53 26.71 -6.04
C VAL A 291 -9.00 26.32 -4.62
N TYR A 292 -10.31 26.27 -4.36
CA TYR A 292 -10.88 25.88 -3.07
C TYR A 292 -11.28 24.41 -2.98
N PHE A 293 -11.04 23.64 -4.04
CA PHE A 293 -11.37 22.23 -4.05
C PHE A 293 -10.59 21.47 -2.95
N GLY A 294 -11.30 20.58 -2.26
CA GLY A 294 -10.73 19.82 -1.13
C GLY A 294 -10.63 20.61 0.17
N TYR A 295 -11.31 21.75 0.30
CA TYR A 295 -11.48 22.42 1.60
C TYR A 295 -12.12 21.46 2.60
N GLY A 296 -11.47 21.24 3.75
CA GLY A 296 -11.82 20.15 4.67
C GLY A 296 -10.78 19.02 4.75
N ILE A 297 -9.87 18.93 3.78
CA ILE A 297 -8.69 18.07 3.90
C ILE A 297 -7.73 18.69 4.92
N PRO A 298 -7.17 17.92 5.88
CA PRO A 298 -6.19 18.42 6.83
C PRO A 298 -5.03 19.10 6.09
N THR A 299 -4.71 20.32 6.53
CA THR A 299 -3.52 21.03 6.08
C THR A 299 -2.41 20.79 7.08
N ARG A 300 -1.23 20.41 6.61
CA ARG A 300 -0.03 20.36 7.45
C ARG A 300 0.65 21.71 7.42
N ALA A 301 0.51 22.45 8.52
CA ALA A 301 1.33 23.61 8.79
C ALA A 301 2.46 23.20 9.74
N MET A 302 3.66 23.75 9.52
CA MET A 302 4.65 23.80 10.60
C MET A 302 4.24 24.94 11.51
N GLU A 303 3.75 24.62 12.70
CA GLU A 303 3.51 25.63 13.73
C GLU A 303 4.70 25.66 14.69
N GLU A 304 5.05 26.86 15.14
CA GLU A 304 5.90 27.05 16.31
C GLU A 304 5.01 26.88 17.54
N SER A 305 5.15 25.78 18.28
CA SER A 305 4.51 25.66 19.58
C SER A 305 5.41 26.27 20.66
N ASP A 306 4.96 27.34 21.31
CA ASP A 306 5.58 27.86 22.53
C ASP A 306 5.29 26.88 23.68
N GLU A 307 6.32 26.23 24.22
CA GLU A 307 6.17 25.53 25.49
C GLU A 307 5.97 26.58 26.59
N GLY A 308 4.80 26.52 27.25
CA GLY A 308 4.42 27.44 28.32
C GLY A 308 5.52 27.55 29.37
N THR A 309 5.85 28.78 29.74
CA THR A 309 6.83 29.11 30.77
C THR A 309 6.25 28.73 32.15
N LEU A 310 6.98 27.93 32.93
CA LEU A 310 6.76 27.88 34.38
C LEU A 310 7.41 29.13 35.00
N GLU A 311 6.66 29.90 35.79
CA GLU A 311 7.18 31.12 36.46
C GLU A 311 8.46 30.81 37.25
N GLY A 312 9.53 31.57 37.00
CA GLY A 312 10.76 31.55 37.80
C GLY A 312 11.98 30.83 37.22
N GLN A 313 11.92 30.32 35.98
CA GLN A 313 13.09 29.77 35.27
C GLN A 313 13.59 30.72 34.16
N PRO A 314 14.91 30.80 33.89
CA PRO A 314 15.44 31.60 32.78
C PRO A 314 14.86 31.13 31.43
N GLN A 315 14.53 32.09 30.58
CA GLN A 315 13.86 31.90 29.29
C GLN A 315 14.69 30.98 28.36
N VAL A 316 14.35 29.69 28.30
CA VAL A 316 14.83 28.80 27.22
C VAL A 316 13.67 28.63 26.26
N ILE A 317 13.64 29.44 25.19
CA ILE A 317 12.63 29.32 24.14
C ILE A 317 12.99 28.08 23.30
N ASN A 318 12.64 26.89 23.78
CA ASN A 318 12.72 25.67 23.00
C ASN A 318 11.54 25.63 22.02
N LYS A 319 11.63 26.41 20.94
CA LYS A 319 10.66 26.35 19.84
C LYS A 319 10.78 25.00 19.14
N LYS A 320 9.83 24.10 19.40
CA LYS A 320 9.73 22.84 18.65
C LYS A 320 8.92 23.11 17.39
N LEU A 321 9.54 22.88 16.23
CA LEU A 321 8.82 22.86 14.96
C LEU A 321 8.02 21.56 14.91
N GLN A 322 6.70 21.65 15.02
CA GLN A 322 5.81 20.49 14.94
C GLN A 322 4.92 20.60 13.72
N TYR A 323 4.76 19.48 13.01
CA TYR A 323 3.70 19.36 12.03
C TYR A 323 2.40 19.16 12.78
N VAL A 324 1.51 20.15 12.72
CA VAL A 324 0.15 20.04 13.26
C VAL A 324 -0.78 19.82 12.09
N ASP A 325 -1.57 18.75 12.14
CA ASP A 325 -2.70 18.57 11.23
C ASP A 325 -3.77 19.59 11.66
N MET A 326 -3.81 20.76 11.02
CA MET A 326 -4.86 21.73 11.29
C MET A 326 -6.16 21.20 10.69
N LYS A 327 -7.11 20.82 11.54
CA LYS A 327 -8.47 20.48 11.10
C LYS A 327 -9.13 21.77 10.62
N SER A 328 -9.28 21.94 9.31
CA SER A 328 -10.04 23.07 8.76
C SER A 328 -11.52 22.89 9.05
N ASP A 329 -12.20 23.94 9.51
CA ASP A 329 -13.66 23.98 9.60
C ASP A 329 -14.25 23.53 8.27
N GLY A 330 -15.10 22.51 8.28
CA GLY A 330 -15.72 22.01 7.06
C GLY A 330 -16.85 22.92 6.61
N LEU A 331 -17.16 22.94 5.31
CA LEU A 331 -18.42 23.52 4.83
C LEU A 331 -19.52 22.47 4.91
N THR A 332 -20.63 22.77 5.59
CA THR A 332 -21.74 21.84 5.84
C THR A 332 -22.37 21.30 4.54
N ASP A 333 -22.33 22.12 3.49
CA ASP A 333 -23.02 21.83 2.23
C ASP A 333 -22.09 21.36 1.12
N ALA A 334 -20.77 21.34 1.34
CA ALA A 334 -19.80 21.02 0.29
C ALA A 334 -19.30 19.57 0.43
N GLN A 335 -19.29 18.86 -0.69
CA GLN A 335 -18.68 17.54 -0.80
C GLN A 335 -17.73 17.51 -2.00
N PHE A 336 -16.52 17.02 -1.74
CA PHE A 336 -15.50 16.85 -2.77
C PHE A 336 -15.22 15.36 -2.96
N SER A 337 -15.06 14.93 -4.20
CA SER A 337 -14.69 13.55 -4.51
C SER A 337 -13.50 13.52 -5.45
N ILE A 338 -12.49 12.73 -5.09
CA ILE A 338 -11.27 12.50 -5.86
C ILE A 338 -11.25 11.04 -6.27
N ASN A 339 -11.39 10.78 -7.57
CA ASN A 339 -11.39 9.44 -8.13
C ASN A 339 -10.21 9.26 -9.07
N PHE A 340 -9.45 8.20 -8.90
CA PHE A 340 -8.42 7.81 -9.85
C PHE A 340 -8.14 6.30 -9.77
N ARG A 341 -7.33 5.80 -10.71
CA ARG A 341 -6.80 4.44 -10.64
C ARG A 341 -5.30 4.48 -10.45
N GLY A 342 -4.79 3.73 -9.48
CA GLY A 342 -3.35 3.52 -9.31
C GLY A 342 -2.78 2.64 -10.41
N VAL A 343 -1.46 2.48 -10.41
CA VAL A 343 -0.72 1.53 -11.26
C VAL A 343 0.22 0.78 -10.35
N ASN A 344 0.00 -0.54 -10.24
CA ASN A 344 0.87 -1.43 -9.50
C ASN A 344 1.50 -2.45 -10.47
N TYR A 345 2.80 -2.66 -10.32
CA TYR A 345 3.52 -3.71 -11.03
C TYR A 345 3.86 -4.83 -10.05
N ILE A 346 3.18 -5.97 -10.18
CA ILE A 346 3.45 -7.16 -9.38
C ILE A 346 4.39 -8.05 -10.19
N PRO A 347 5.64 -8.28 -9.73
CA PRO A 347 6.54 -9.23 -10.36
C PRO A 347 5.99 -10.65 -10.20
N THR A 348 6.04 -11.42 -11.29
CA THR A 348 5.54 -12.78 -11.34
C THR A 348 6.54 -13.67 -12.07
N VAL A 349 6.82 -14.85 -11.51
CA VAL A 349 7.64 -15.86 -12.16
C VAL A 349 6.74 -17.02 -12.56
N THR A 350 6.76 -17.32 -13.85
CA THR A 350 6.15 -18.55 -14.37
C THR A 350 7.24 -19.57 -14.61
N MET A 351 7.09 -20.75 -14.01
CA MET A 351 8.04 -21.86 -14.13
C MET A 351 7.37 -23.03 -14.86
N PHE A 352 8.06 -23.61 -15.82
CA PHE A 352 7.60 -24.79 -16.55
C PHE A 352 8.39 -26.02 -16.09
N ALA A 353 7.78 -26.83 -15.22
CA ALA A 353 8.35 -28.11 -14.82
C ALA A 353 7.95 -29.19 -15.84
N ARG A 354 8.89 -29.57 -16.71
CA ARG A 354 8.68 -30.53 -17.80
C ARG A 354 8.93 -31.96 -17.32
N ALA A 355 7.99 -32.85 -17.63
CA ALA A 355 8.06 -34.29 -17.48
C ALA A 355 8.12 -34.95 -18.87
N PRO A 356 9.29 -35.01 -19.53
CA PRO A 356 9.40 -35.46 -20.91
C PRO A 356 9.12 -36.96 -21.08
N LYS A 357 8.92 -37.37 -22.33
CA LYS A 357 8.78 -38.79 -22.71
C LYS A 357 10.01 -39.57 -22.26
N ASN A 358 9.80 -40.83 -21.93
CA ASN A 358 10.82 -41.76 -21.46
C ASN A 358 11.61 -41.37 -20.18
N ARG A 359 11.24 -40.28 -19.50
CA ARG A 359 11.78 -39.90 -18.18
C ARG A 359 10.68 -39.94 -17.12
N LEU A 360 11.10 -39.96 -15.85
CA LEU A 360 10.20 -40.05 -14.68
C LEU A 360 9.32 -41.32 -14.70
N ASN A 361 9.88 -42.44 -15.18
CA ASN A 361 9.18 -43.72 -15.33
C ASN A 361 9.51 -44.73 -14.22
N HIS A 362 10.17 -44.27 -13.14
CA HIS A 362 10.51 -45.09 -11.99
C HIS A 362 9.57 -44.74 -10.84
N SER A 363 8.89 -45.74 -10.29
CA SER A 363 8.07 -45.62 -9.08
C SER A 363 8.76 -46.43 -7.99
N ASN A 364 8.95 -45.84 -6.80
CA ASN A 364 9.41 -46.57 -5.62
C ASN A 364 8.26 -47.32 -4.92
N ASN A 365 7.09 -47.42 -5.54
CA ASN A 365 5.99 -48.18 -4.96
C ASN A 365 6.39 -49.67 -4.90
N PRO A 366 6.56 -50.27 -3.71
CA PRO A 366 6.84 -51.69 -3.62
C PRO A 366 5.67 -52.43 -4.27
N THR A 367 5.97 -53.23 -5.29
CA THR A 367 4.95 -54.04 -5.93
C THR A 367 4.45 -55.06 -4.93
N TYR A 368 3.16 -55.01 -4.58
CA TYR A 368 2.54 -55.97 -3.69
C TYR A 368 2.41 -57.34 -4.39
N ILE A 369 2.54 -58.43 -3.63
CA ILE A 369 2.27 -59.79 -4.11
C ILE A 369 0.76 -59.89 -4.43
N ALA A 370 0.39 -60.58 -5.51
CA ALA A 370 -1.00 -60.79 -5.87
C ALA A 370 -1.70 -61.65 -4.79
N HIS A 371 -2.84 -61.18 -4.31
CA HIS A 371 -3.66 -61.94 -3.37
C HIS A 371 -4.40 -63.03 -4.18
N SER A 372 -3.98 -64.29 -4.05
CA SER A 372 -4.63 -65.41 -4.74
C SER A 372 -6.07 -65.57 -4.23
N SER A 373 -7.06 -65.18 -5.03
CA SER A 373 -8.48 -65.34 -4.71
C SER A 373 -9.05 -66.68 -5.21
N SER A 374 -8.25 -67.74 -5.22
CA SER A 374 -8.74 -69.09 -5.48
C SER A 374 -8.87 -69.82 -4.15
N TRP A 375 -10.06 -70.39 -3.92
CA TRP A 375 -10.42 -71.28 -2.82
C TRP A 375 -9.65 -72.61 -2.94
N ASP A 376 -8.33 -72.53 -2.88
CA ASP A 376 -7.42 -73.65 -2.88
C ASP A 376 -6.33 -73.35 -1.84
N ASP A 377 -6.58 -73.83 -0.62
CA ASP A 377 -5.75 -73.66 0.59
C ASP A 377 -4.37 -74.34 0.47
N SER A 378 -4.03 -74.86 -0.71
CA SER A 378 -2.71 -75.43 -1.03
C SER A 378 -1.69 -74.41 -1.55
N LYS A 379 -2.08 -73.17 -1.87
CA LYS A 379 -1.17 -72.08 -2.26
C LYS A 379 -0.78 -71.13 -1.12
N LYS A 380 -0.64 -71.65 0.11
CA LYS A 380 0.07 -70.91 1.18
C LYS A 380 1.56 -70.87 0.83
N VAL A 381 1.99 -69.76 0.22
CA VAL A 381 3.38 -69.48 -0.14
C VAL A 381 4.17 -69.17 1.13
N ALA A 382 4.59 -70.21 1.85
CA ALA A 382 5.56 -70.10 2.93
C ALA A 382 6.96 -70.14 2.31
N THR A 383 7.72 -69.05 2.43
CA THR A 383 9.16 -69.06 2.14
C THR A 383 9.82 -70.10 3.03
N ILE A 384 10.43 -71.13 2.44
CA ILE A 384 11.15 -72.15 3.21
C ILE A 384 12.55 -71.59 3.48
N THR A 385 12.80 -71.20 4.73
CA THR A 385 14.11 -70.74 5.21
C THR A 385 14.76 -71.84 6.05
N GLY A 386 15.98 -72.24 5.67
CA GLY A 386 16.87 -73.11 6.45
C GLY A 386 18.28 -72.52 6.55
N SER A 387 19.16 -73.14 7.33
CA SER A 387 20.53 -72.63 7.58
C SER A 387 21.46 -72.65 6.35
N THR A 388 21.09 -73.32 5.26
CA THR A 388 21.91 -73.45 4.04
C THR A 388 21.14 -73.27 2.73
N ILE A 389 19.82 -73.08 2.76
CA ILE A 389 18.99 -73.02 1.54
C ILE A 389 17.94 -71.92 1.70
N TYR A 390 17.90 -71.03 0.70
CA TYR A 390 16.83 -70.07 0.48
C TYR A 390 16.20 -70.37 -0.88
N ARG A 391 14.89 -70.62 -0.91
CA ARG A 391 14.16 -70.89 -2.15
C ARG A 391 12.87 -70.08 -2.17
N GLU A 392 12.82 -69.09 -3.05
CA GLU A 392 11.60 -68.34 -3.36
C GLU A 392 10.80 -69.11 -4.42
N TYR A 393 9.46 -69.06 -4.35
CA TYR A 393 8.59 -69.78 -5.28
C TYR A 393 8.57 -69.07 -6.64
N ASP A 394 8.80 -69.81 -7.71
CA ASP A 394 8.87 -69.31 -9.10
C ASP A 394 7.50 -68.93 -9.69
N GLN A 395 6.40 -69.35 -9.06
CA GLN A 395 5.01 -69.05 -9.47
C GLN A 395 4.37 -67.88 -8.69
N GLN A 396 5.15 -67.09 -7.96
CA GLN A 396 4.63 -65.98 -7.18
C GLN A 396 4.26 -64.78 -8.09
N GLU A 397 2.97 -64.55 -8.30
CA GLU A 397 2.48 -63.47 -9.16
C GLU A 397 2.54 -62.11 -8.46
N ILE A 398 3.01 -61.09 -9.18
CA ILE A 398 3.09 -59.71 -8.70
C ILE A 398 1.84 -58.95 -9.20
N ASN A 399 1.18 -58.18 -8.31
CA ASN A 399 0.02 -57.39 -8.71
C ASN A 399 0.41 -56.35 -9.77
N ASN A 400 -0.23 -56.42 -10.93
CA ASN A 400 -0.06 -55.46 -12.01
C ASN A 400 -0.95 -54.23 -11.78
N VAL A 401 -0.35 -53.04 -11.80
CA VAL A 401 -1.07 -51.75 -11.72
C VAL A 401 -1.71 -51.31 -13.06
N ALA A 402 -1.49 -52.05 -14.14
CA ALA A 402 -2.13 -51.82 -15.42
C ALA A 402 -3.52 -52.47 -15.49
N TYR A 403 -4.57 -51.65 -15.59
CA TYR A 403 -5.95 -52.08 -15.75
C TYR A 403 -6.27 -52.46 -17.21
N SER A 404 -6.94 -53.59 -17.40
CA SER A 404 -7.59 -54.01 -18.65
C SER A 404 -9.09 -54.22 -18.35
N ALA A 405 -9.97 -53.76 -19.24
CA ALA A 405 -11.42 -53.91 -19.08
C ALA A 405 -11.92 -55.34 -19.37
N TYR A 406 -11.05 -56.22 -19.85
CA TYR A 406 -11.40 -57.60 -20.21
C TYR A 406 -10.65 -58.58 -19.30
N ASN A 407 -11.38 -59.47 -18.63
CA ASN A 407 -10.87 -60.47 -17.68
C ASN A 407 -9.95 -61.54 -18.29
N SER A 408 -9.85 -61.64 -19.62
CA SER A 408 -9.14 -62.73 -20.31
C SER A 408 -7.75 -62.37 -20.83
N ILE A 409 -7.30 -61.12 -20.67
CA ILE A 409 -5.99 -60.68 -21.15
C ILE A 409 -5.26 -59.98 -20.01
N THR A 410 -4.31 -60.68 -19.40
CA THR A 410 -3.27 -60.07 -18.57
C THR A 410 -2.53 -59.05 -19.44
N GLY A 411 -2.87 -57.78 -19.27
CA GLY A 411 -2.21 -56.70 -19.99
C GLY A 411 -0.71 -56.76 -19.69
N SER A 412 0.13 -56.78 -20.74
CA SER A 412 1.59 -56.75 -20.61
C SER A 412 2.00 -55.62 -19.64
N PHE A 413 2.90 -55.92 -18.70
CA PHE A 413 3.39 -54.92 -17.74
C PHE A 413 3.87 -53.64 -18.46
N LYS A 414 3.25 -52.51 -18.14
CA LYS A 414 3.69 -51.19 -18.60
C LYS A 414 4.17 -50.40 -17.40
N LYS A 415 5.40 -49.88 -17.47
CA LYS A 415 5.92 -48.96 -16.44
C LYS A 415 5.02 -47.72 -16.37
N THR A 416 4.39 -47.50 -15.23
CA THR A 416 3.54 -46.33 -14.97
C THR A 416 3.94 -45.68 -13.66
N THR A 417 4.07 -44.35 -13.67
CA THR A 417 4.39 -43.54 -12.49
C THR A 417 3.28 -42.52 -12.27
N PHE A 418 3.01 -42.17 -11.03
CA PHE A 418 2.06 -41.12 -10.68
C PHE A 418 2.80 -39.90 -10.16
N ILE A 419 2.51 -38.72 -10.71
CA ILE A 419 3.05 -37.45 -10.20
C ILE A 419 1.98 -36.86 -9.28
N THR A 420 2.34 -36.64 -8.01
CA THR A 420 1.46 -36.12 -6.96
C THR A 420 1.82 -34.71 -6.54
N GLU A 421 3.11 -34.40 -6.50
CA GLU A 421 3.64 -33.10 -6.10
C GLU A 421 4.87 -32.72 -6.91
N VAL A 422 5.09 -31.42 -7.08
CA VAL A 422 6.27 -30.82 -7.69
C VAL A 422 6.95 -29.96 -6.65
N LYS A 423 8.19 -30.31 -6.29
CA LYS A 423 9.01 -29.56 -5.32
C LYS A 423 9.99 -28.66 -6.05
N ILE A 424 10.15 -27.44 -5.54
CA ILE A 424 11.08 -26.43 -6.04
C ILE A 424 12.19 -26.30 -5.00
N TYR A 425 13.43 -26.36 -5.47
CA TYR A 425 14.63 -26.27 -4.64
C TYR A 425 15.48 -25.08 -5.07
N ASP A 426 16.19 -24.48 -4.13
CA ASP A 426 17.24 -23.49 -4.40
C ASP A 426 18.55 -24.18 -4.83
N GLU A 427 19.62 -23.38 -5.01
CA GLU A 427 20.94 -23.89 -5.40
C GLU A 427 21.61 -24.75 -4.31
N GLU A 428 21.22 -24.57 -3.05
CA GLU A 428 21.72 -25.30 -1.87
C GLU A 428 20.87 -26.53 -1.55
N MET A 429 19.88 -26.86 -2.39
CA MET A 429 18.93 -27.97 -2.22
C MET A 429 17.96 -27.81 -1.03
N ASN A 430 17.74 -26.58 -0.57
CA ASN A 430 16.64 -26.27 0.36
C ASN A 430 15.32 -26.20 -0.41
N CYS A 431 14.27 -26.78 0.15
CA CYS A 431 12.94 -26.77 -0.49
C CYS A 431 12.28 -25.40 -0.28
N ILE A 432 12.15 -24.62 -1.36
CA ILE A 432 11.54 -23.28 -1.33
C ILE A 432 10.05 -23.30 -1.68
N GLY A 433 9.53 -24.40 -2.22
CA GLY A 433 8.09 -24.52 -2.53
C GLY A 433 7.63 -25.92 -2.89
N ILE A 434 6.37 -26.24 -2.56
CA ILE A 434 5.74 -27.53 -2.88
C ILE A 434 4.39 -27.26 -3.55
N ALA A 435 4.24 -27.68 -4.80
CA ALA A 435 2.97 -27.65 -5.52
C ALA A 435 2.32 -29.03 -5.51
N LYS A 436 1.23 -29.19 -4.77
CA LYS A 436 0.46 -30.44 -4.69
C LYS A 436 -0.64 -30.47 -5.76
N LEU A 437 -0.83 -31.61 -6.40
CA LEU A 437 -1.90 -31.83 -7.39
C LEU A 437 -3.12 -32.44 -6.68
N ALA A 438 -4.31 -31.94 -6.99
CA ALA A 438 -5.56 -32.45 -6.40
C ALA A 438 -5.85 -33.92 -6.79
N LYS A 439 -5.43 -34.34 -7.99
CA LYS A 439 -5.49 -35.74 -8.45
C LYS A 439 -4.13 -36.15 -9.00
N PRO A 440 -3.58 -37.32 -8.60
CA PRO A 440 -2.32 -37.81 -9.14
C PRO A 440 -2.38 -37.98 -10.66
N VAL A 441 -1.39 -37.46 -11.37
CA VAL A 441 -1.34 -37.55 -12.84
C VAL A 441 -0.55 -38.80 -13.25
N LYS A 442 -1.21 -39.69 -14.00
CA LYS A 442 -0.59 -40.92 -14.53
C LYS A 442 0.36 -40.61 -15.70
N LYS A 443 1.65 -40.83 -15.48
CA LYS A 443 2.74 -40.75 -16.47
C LYS A 443 3.08 -42.13 -17.03
N THR A 444 3.03 -42.25 -18.36
CA THR A 444 3.56 -43.38 -19.12
C THR A 444 4.84 -42.96 -19.88
N PRO A 445 5.64 -43.91 -20.39
CA PRO A 445 6.83 -43.58 -21.18
C PRO A 445 6.52 -42.75 -22.43
N GLU A 446 5.34 -42.96 -23.03
CA GLU A 446 4.91 -42.31 -24.27
C GLU A 446 4.32 -40.91 -24.08
N ARG A 447 3.83 -40.59 -22.87
CA ARG A 447 3.18 -39.30 -22.57
C ARG A 447 4.19 -38.30 -22.03
N ASP A 448 4.07 -37.05 -22.40
CA ASP A 448 4.76 -35.91 -21.81
C ASP A 448 3.77 -35.01 -21.05
N PHE A 449 4.24 -34.39 -19.97
CA PHE A 449 3.46 -33.38 -19.24
C PHE A 449 4.34 -32.16 -18.98
N THR A 450 3.71 -30.99 -18.89
CA THR A 450 4.36 -29.77 -18.41
C THR A 450 3.48 -29.16 -17.34
N PHE A 451 4.03 -28.98 -16.14
CA PHE A 451 3.36 -28.29 -15.05
C PHE A 451 3.74 -26.82 -15.10
N LYS A 452 2.74 -25.95 -15.30
CA LYS A 452 2.90 -24.50 -15.24
C LYS A 452 2.67 -24.04 -13.81
N LEU A 453 3.73 -23.56 -13.17
CA LEU A 453 3.71 -22.99 -11.83
C LEU A 453 3.80 -21.47 -11.97
N LYS A 454 2.97 -20.73 -11.23
CA LYS A 454 3.00 -19.27 -11.21
C LYS A 454 3.18 -18.83 -9.77
N VAL A 455 4.20 -18.02 -9.52
CA VAL A 455 4.50 -17.43 -8.22
C VAL A 455 4.47 -15.93 -8.39
N ASP A 456 3.71 -15.27 -7.54
CA ASP A 456 3.58 -13.82 -7.48
C ASP A 456 4.41 -13.35 -6.28
N PHE A 457 5.16 -12.27 -6.44
CA PHE A 457 6.09 -11.73 -5.44
C PHE A 457 5.66 -10.35 -4.95
#